data_AF-A0A942SN55-F1
#
_entry.id   AF-A0A942SN55-F1
#
_cell.length_a   1.000
_cell.length_b   1.000
_cell.length_c   1.000
_cell.angle_alpha   90.00
_cell.angle_beta   90.00
_cell.angle_gamma   90.00
#
_symmetry.space_group_name_H-M   'P 1'
#
loop_
_entity.id
_entity.type
_entity.pdbx_description
1 polymer ?
#
loop_
_entity_poly.entity_id
_entity_poly.type
_entity_poly.pdbx_seq_one_letter_code
_entity_poly.pdbx_strand_id
1 'polypeptide(L)'
;MLHTLATLPTHPDSVPINMLASVKGTPLESQAPIPIWEMLRMIATARLIIPQARVRLSTGRLPLSDAEQALCFMAGANSVFIGDKLLTTPNPDFEREQHLLKMLGLVGQASRRTFAKRRA
;
A
#
# COMPACT_ATOMS: atom_id res chain seq x y z
N MET A 1 -12.52 -8.02 8.39
CA MET A 1 -11.84 -8.29 7.11
C MET A 1 -10.45 -8.90 7.29
N LEU A 2 -9.52 -8.30 8.06
CA LEU A 2 -8.18 -8.88 8.29
C LEU A 2 -8.22 -10.30 8.87
N HIS A 3 -9.08 -10.56 9.86
CA HIS A 3 -9.31 -11.91 10.38
C HIS A 3 -9.64 -12.91 9.27
N THR A 4 -10.59 -12.57 8.39
CA THR A 4 -10.98 -13.42 7.25
C THR A 4 -9.78 -13.78 6.37
N LEU A 5 -8.91 -12.82 6.05
CA LEU A 5 -7.72 -13.05 5.23
C LEU A 5 -6.68 -13.93 5.95
N ALA A 6 -6.51 -13.73 7.25
CA ALA A 6 -5.57 -14.50 8.07
C ALA A 6 -6.06 -15.92 8.41
N THR A 7 -7.34 -16.22 8.24
CA THR A 7 -7.91 -17.56 8.46
C THR A 7 -8.19 -18.33 7.16
N LEU A 8 -7.76 -17.81 6.00
CA LEU A 8 -7.81 -18.58 4.76
C LEU A 8 -6.88 -19.80 4.84
N PRO A 9 -7.17 -20.91 4.13
CA PRO A 9 -6.27 -22.07 4.08
C PRO A 9 -4.85 -21.70 3.64
N THR A 10 -4.73 -20.68 2.79
CA THR A 10 -3.46 -20.08 2.36
C THR A 10 -3.57 -18.57 2.42
N HIS A 11 -2.61 -17.91 3.05
CA HIS A 11 -2.53 -16.45 3.10
C HIS A 11 -2.34 -15.86 1.69
N PRO A 12 -2.89 -14.66 1.42
CA PRO A 12 -2.65 -13.97 0.15
C PRO A 12 -1.20 -13.49 0.03
N ASP A 13 -0.65 -13.50 -1.18
CA ASP A 13 0.69 -12.97 -1.47
C ASP A 13 0.80 -11.44 -1.27
N SER A 14 -0.33 -10.73 -1.38
CA SER A 14 -0.40 -9.28 -1.22
C SER A 14 -1.71 -8.88 -0.54
N VAL A 15 -1.63 -8.02 0.46
CA VAL A 15 -2.76 -7.42 1.17
C VAL A 15 -2.73 -5.91 0.93
N PRO A 16 -3.56 -5.37 0.01
CA PRO A 16 -3.66 -3.93 -0.19
C PRO A 16 -4.46 -3.29 0.94
N ILE A 17 -3.96 -2.16 1.43
CA ILE A 17 -4.67 -1.29 2.37
C ILE A 17 -4.85 0.07 1.68
N ASN A 18 -6.11 0.43 1.45
CA ASN A 18 -6.52 1.67 0.80
C ASN A 18 -7.04 2.63 1.86
N MET A 19 -6.68 3.92 1.76
CA MET A 19 -7.51 4.98 2.31
C MET A 19 -8.66 5.23 1.35
N LEU A 20 -9.82 5.55 1.93
CA LEU A 20 -10.98 5.96 1.16
C LEU A 20 -10.62 7.23 0.37
N ALA A 21 -10.73 7.14 -0.95
CA ALA A 21 -10.79 8.32 -1.80
C ALA A 21 -12.25 8.72 -1.95
N SER A 22 -12.68 9.77 -1.25
CA SER A 22 -14.04 10.29 -1.35
C SER A 22 -14.25 10.93 -2.72
N VAL A 23 -15.20 10.41 -3.50
CA VAL A 23 -15.49 10.86 -4.87
C VAL A 23 -16.92 11.40 -4.94
N LYS A 24 -17.09 12.57 -5.55
CA LYS A 24 -18.39 13.21 -5.76
C LYS A 24 -19.35 12.28 -6.50
N GLY A 25 -20.60 12.20 -6.05
CA GLY A 25 -21.65 11.33 -6.55
C GLY A 25 -21.65 9.94 -5.92
N THR A 26 -20.70 9.60 -5.06
CA THR A 26 -20.71 8.33 -4.31
C THR A 26 -21.39 8.50 -2.95
N PRO A 27 -22.02 7.45 -2.38
CA PRO A 27 -22.61 7.53 -1.05
C PRO A 27 -21.63 7.93 0.07
N LEU A 28 -20.32 7.79 -0.16
CA LEU A 28 -19.26 8.12 0.78
C LEU A 28 -18.53 9.42 0.46
N GLU A 29 -19.09 10.27 -0.42
CA GLU A 29 -18.45 11.52 -0.85
C GLU A 29 -18.13 12.49 0.30
N SER A 30 -18.95 12.48 1.35
CA SER A 30 -18.84 13.37 2.51
C SER A 30 -18.14 12.72 3.71
N GLN A 31 -17.54 11.54 3.52
CA GLN A 31 -16.88 10.83 4.62
C GLN A 31 -15.57 11.54 4.99
N ALA A 32 -15.40 11.78 6.29
CA ALA A 32 -14.18 12.38 6.82
C ALA A 32 -12.97 11.46 6.62
N PRO A 33 -11.77 12.02 6.34
CA PRO A 33 -10.54 11.25 6.31
C PRO A 33 -10.28 10.54 7.64
N ILE A 34 -9.77 9.32 7.58
CA ILE A 34 -9.35 8.61 8.79
C ILE A 34 -8.03 9.20 9.31
N PRO A 35 -7.84 9.29 10.64
CA PRO A 35 -6.55 9.69 11.21
C PRO A 35 -5.44 8.70 10.81
N ILE A 36 -4.22 9.20 10.60
CA ILE A 36 -3.06 8.37 10.24
C ILE A 36 -2.81 7.22 11.23
N TRP A 37 -3.08 7.43 12.52
CA TRP A 37 -2.90 6.41 13.55
C TRP A 37 -3.74 5.14 13.32
N GLU A 38 -4.94 5.28 12.77
CA GLU A 38 -5.79 4.13 12.44
C GLU A 38 -5.24 3.38 11.22
N MET A 39 -4.67 4.09 10.25
CA MET A 39 -3.95 3.48 9.14
C MET A 39 -2.71 2.70 9.63
N LEU A 40 -1.89 3.31 10.50
CA LEU A 40 -0.71 2.65 11.06
C LEU A 40 -1.09 1.40 11.85
N ARG A 41 -2.15 1.46 12.66
CA ARG A 41 -2.69 0.31 13.38
C ARG A 41 -3.11 -0.79 12.41
N MET A 42 -3.82 -0.46 11.32
CA MET A 42 -4.25 -1.43 10.31
C MET A 42 -3.05 -2.10 9.62
N ILE A 43 -2.05 -1.32 9.21
CA ILE A 43 -0.83 -1.82 8.55
C ILE A 43 -0.04 -2.73 9.50
N ALA A 44 0.21 -2.28 10.73
CA ALA A 44 0.95 -3.05 11.73
C ALA A 44 0.22 -4.35 12.07
N THR A 45 -1.09 -4.28 12.24
CA THR A 45 -1.91 -5.49 12.46
C THR A 45 -1.74 -6.46 11.29
N ALA A 46 -1.96 -6.00 10.05
CA ALA A 46 -1.85 -6.84 8.86
C ALA A 46 -0.46 -7.48 8.73
N ARG A 47 0.62 -6.73 9.01
CA ARG A 47 1.99 -7.25 9.02
C ARG A 47 2.19 -8.35 10.07
N LEU A 48 1.64 -8.18 11.27
CA LEU A 48 1.79 -9.17 12.34
C LEU A 48 1.01 -10.47 12.06
N ILE A 49 -0.23 -10.35 11.60
CA ILE A 49 -1.11 -11.52 11.43
C ILE A 49 -0.94 -12.22 10.07
N ILE A 50 -0.38 -11.56 9.05
CA ILE A 50 -0.12 -12.12 7.72
C ILE A 50 1.35 -11.83 7.32
N PRO A 51 2.35 -12.41 8.01
CA PRO A 51 3.73 -11.93 8.00
C PRO A 51 4.44 -12.04 6.64
N GLN A 52 4.06 -13.01 5.82
CA GLN A 52 4.70 -13.24 4.51
C GLN A 52 4.10 -12.40 3.38
N ALA A 53 2.92 -11.79 3.59
CA ALA A 53 2.27 -11.01 2.56
C ALA A 53 3.02 -9.70 2.30
N ARG A 54 2.94 -9.23 1.06
CA ARG A 54 3.23 -7.82 0.73
C ARG A 54 2.08 -6.96 1.22
N VAL A 55 2.31 -6.15 2.25
CA VAL A 55 1.33 -5.17 2.71
C VAL A 55 1.48 -3.93 1.84
N ARG A 56 0.48 -3.68 0.98
CA ARG A 56 0.56 -2.63 -0.03
C ARG A 56 -0.19 -1.37 0.40
N LEU A 57 0.54 -0.31 0.68
CA LEU A 57 -0.02 1.02 0.84
C LEU A 57 -0.41 1.53 -0.55
N SER A 58 -1.72 1.66 -0.79
CA SER A 58 -2.28 1.77 -2.13
C SER A 58 -2.94 3.14 -2.35
N THR A 59 -4.27 3.23 -2.38
CA THR A 59 -4.99 4.50 -2.63
C THR A 59 -4.91 5.46 -1.44
N GLY A 60 -4.84 6.76 -1.74
CA GLY A 60 -4.95 7.86 -0.78
C GLY A 60 -3.63 8.30 -0.14
N ARG A 61 -2.49 7.90 -0.70
CA ARG A 61 -1.15 8.32 -0.26
C ARG A 61 -0.83 9.78 -0.54
N LEU A 62 -1.41 10.35 -1.59
CA LEU A 62 -1.13 11.71 -2.04
C LEU A 62 -1.25 12.77 -0.91
N PRO A 63 -2.31 12.79 -0.08
CA PRO A 63 -2.42 13.73 1.03
C PRO A 63 -1.49 13.45 2.21
N LEU A 64 -0.80 12.30 2.26
CA LEU A 64 0.12 11.99 3.35
C LEU A 64 1.44 12.75 3.16
N SER A 65 1.92 13.31 4.26
CA SER A 65 3.28 13.82 4.37
C SER A 65 4.30 12.70 4.24
N ASP A 66 5.53 13.06 3.90
CA ASP A 66 6.63 12.11 3.76
C ASP A 66 6.91 11.37 5.08
N ALA A 67 6.74 12.06 6.23
CA ALA A 67 6.85 11.46 7.56
C ALA A 67 5.75 10.43 7.83
N GLU A 68 4.50 10.71 7.46
CA GLU A 68 3.40 9.76 7.62
C GLU A 68 3.57 8.53 6.72
N GLN A 69 4.07 8.72 5.50
CA GLN A 69 4.40 7.60 4.62
C GLN A 69 5.57 6.78 5.16
N ALA A 70 6.61 7.43 5.71
CA ALA A 70 7.71 6.75 6.40
C ALA A 70 7.19 5.90 7.57
N LEU A 71 6.28 6.43 8.38
CA LEU A 71 5.63 5.68 9.45
C LEU A 71 4.84 4.47 8.90
N CYS A 72 4.17 4.59 7.76
CA CYS A 72 3.49 3.46 7.13
C CYS A 72 4.47 2.35 6.71
N PHE A 73 5.64 2.70 6.15
CA PHE A 73 6.69 1.73 5.85
C PHE A 73 7.25 1.07 7.12
N MET A 74 7.52 1.87 8.16
CA MET A 74 7.97 1.35 9.46
C MET A 74 6.94 0.43 10.13
N ALA A 75 5.65 0.74 10.01
CA ALA A 75 4.57 -0.09 10.53
C ALA A 75 4.46 -1.45 9.80
N GLY A 76 5.07 -1.59 8.62
CA GLY A 76 5.17 -2.86 7.92
C GLY A 76 4.66 -2.85 6.48
N ALA A 77 4.25 -1.70 5.93
CA ALA A 77 4.00 -1.59 4.50
C ALA A 77 5.31 -1.81 3.72
N ASN A 78 5.27 -2.56 2.62
CA ASN A 78 6.45 -2.86 1.80
C ASN A 78 6.14 -2.94 0.30
N SER A 79 5.04 -2.33 -0.12
CA SER A 79 4.61 -2.28 -1.51
C SER A 79 3.76 -1.03 -1.71
N VAL A 80 3.89 -0.40 -2.88
CA VAL A 80 3.11 0.76 -3.30
C VAL A 80 2.80 0.70 -4.80
N PHE A 81 1.88 1.52 -5.28
CA PHE A 81 1.69 1.76 -6.71
C PHE A 81 2.58 2.90 -7.19
N ILE A 82 3.22 2.70 -8.34
CA ILE A 82 4.10 3.66 -9.00
C ILE A 82 3.45 4.11 -10.31
N GLY A 83 3.50 5.41 -10.60
CA GLY A 83 2.92 6.04 -11.79
C GLY A 83 1.99 7.18 -11.41
N ASP A 84 1.60 8.01 -12.40
CA ASP A 84 0.94 9.30 -12.16
C ASP A 84 -0.52 9.18 -11.69
N LYS A 85 -1.15 8.03 -11.92
CA LYS A 85 -2.53 7.76 -11.56
C LYS A 85 -2.73 6.32 -11.11
N LEU A 86 -3.73 6.14 -10.25
CA LEU A 86 -4.32 4.84 -9.94
C LEU A 86 -5.39 4.51 -11.00
N LEU A 87 -6.49 3.89 -10.59
CA LEU A 87 -7.56 3.53 -11.52
C LEU A 87 -8.31 4.79 -12.04
N THR A 88 -8.73 5.65 -11.12
CA THR A 88 -9.48 6.89 -11.42
C THR A 88 -9.02 8.11 -10.63
N THR A 89 -8.06 7.94 -9.71
CA THR A 89 -7.57 8.99 -8.81
C THR A 89 -6.09 9.28 -9.03
N PRO A 90 -5.63 10.51 -8.75
CA PRO A 90 -4.20 10.85 -8.80
C PRO A 90 -3.37 10.04 -7.80
N ASN A 91 -2.11 9.81 -8.13
CA ASN A 91 -1.11 9.14 -7.30
C ASN A 91 0.11 10.08 -7.12
N PRO A 92 0.97 9.91 -6.10
CA PRO A 92 2.25 10.60 -6.07
C PRO A 92 3.02 10.37 -7.39
N ASP A 93 3.60 11.44 -7.92
CA ASP A 93 4.42 11.36 -9.12
C ASP A 93 5.69 10.53 -8.88
N PHE A 94 6.28 10.06 -9.97
CA PHE A 94 7.43 9.17 -9.92
C PHE A 94 8.65 9.77 -9.22
N GLU A 95 8.92 11.06 -9.41
CA GLU A 95 10.09 11.72 -8.85
C GLU A 95 9.96 11.90 -7.34
N ARG A 96 8.79 12.33 -6.86
CA ARG A 96 8.47 12.41 -5.42
C ARG A 96 8.61 11.04 -4.77
N GLU A 97 8.10 10.00 -5.42
CA GLU A 97 8.18 8.63 -4.91
C GLU A 97 9.63 8.14 -4.82
N GLN A 98 10.43 8.35 -5.87
CA GLN A 98 11.85 8.01 -5.85
C GLN A 98 12.61 8.77 -4.77
N HIS A 99 12.33 10.06 -4.60
CA HIS A 99 12.94 10.89 -3.58
C HIS A 99 12.65 10.34 -2.18
N LEU A 100 11.39 10.04 -1.87
CA LEU A 100 10.98 9.45 -0.60
C LEU A 100 11.67 8.11 -0.34
N LEU A 101 11.62 7.18 -1.30
CA LEU A 101 12.24 5.86 -1.15
C LEU A 101 13.76 5.98 -0.92
N LYS A 102 14.43 6.89 -1.62
CA LYS A 102 15.86 7.17 -1.43
C LYS A 102 16.15 7.75 -0.05
N MET A 103 15.35 8.71 0.42
CA MET A 103 15.50 9.29 1.76
C MET A 103 15.36 8.22 2.85
N LEU A 104 14.45 7.26 2.67
CA LEU A 104 14.21 6.17 3.62
C LEU A 104 15.19 4.99 3.47
N GLY A 105 16.11 5.03 2.50
CA GLY A 105 17.03 3.93 2.22
C GLY A 105 16.34 2.67 1.69
N LEU A 106 15.14 2.80 1.14
CA LEU A 106 14.35 1.69 0.61
C LEU A 106 14.72 1.41 -0.85
N VAL A 107 14.83 0.13 -1.19
CA VAL A 107 15.13 -0.34 -2.55
C VAL A 107 13.97 -1.16 -3.10
N GLY A 108 13.66 -0.93 -4.38
CA GLY A 108 12.66 -1.72 -5.09
C GLY A 108 13.09 -3.18 -5.20
N GLN A 109 12.14 -4.11 -5.07
CA GLN A 109 12.40 -5.52 -5.29
C GLN A 109 12.85 -5.73 -6.75
N ALA A 110 13.98 -6.39 -6.95
CA ALA A 110 14.46 -6.73 -8.29
C ALA A 110 13.37 -7.49 -9.06
N SER A 111 13.13 -7.09 -10.32
CA SER A 111 12.22 -7.83 -11.19
C SER A 111 12.69 -9.28 -11.28
N ARG A 112 11.87 -10.21 -10.78
CA ARG A 112 12.10 -11.63 -11.03
C ARG A 112 11.85 -11.83 -12.52
N ARG A 113 12.92 -11.87 -13.32
CA ARG A 113 12.90 -12.39 -14.70
C ARG A 113 12.62 -13.89 -14.67
N THR A 114 11.42 -14.29 -14.26
CA THR A 114 10.89 -15.65 -14.38
C THR A 114 9.76 -15.67 -15.40
N PHE A 115 10.09 -15.24 -16.62
CA PHE A 115 9.53 -15.82 -17.84
C PHE A 115 10.63 -16.63 -18.54
N ALA A 116 11.38 -17.42 -17.77
CA ALA A 116 12.32 -18.38 -18.31
C ALA A 116 11.65 -19.75 -18.35
N LYS A 117 11.22 -20.14 -19.56
CA LYS A 117 11.07 -21.53 -20.00
C LYS A 117 10.12 -22.42 -19.16
N ARG A 118 8.81 -22.26 -19.33
CA ARG A 118 7.96 -23.46 -19.43
C ARG A 118 8.11 -23.96 -20.88
N ARG A 119 9.07 -24.87 -21.05
CA ARG A 119 9.39 -25.59 -22.28
C ARG A 119 8.22 -26.50 -22.69
N ALA A 120 8.04 -26.59 -24.00
CA ALA A 120 7.53 -27.70 -24.82
C ALA A 120 6.19 -28.34 -24.42
#